data_AF-A0A5C3PM40-F1
#
_entry.id   AF-A0A5C3PM40-F1
#
_cell.length_a   1.000
_cell.length_b   1.000
_cell.length_c   1.000
_cell.angle_alpha   90.00
_cell.angle_beta   90.00
_cell.angle_gamma   90.00
#
_symmetry.space_group_name_H-M   'P 1'
#
loop_
_entity.id
_entity.type
_entity.pdbx_description
1 polymer ?
#
loop_
_entity_poly.entity_id
_entity_poly.type
_entity_poly.pdbx_seq_one_letter_code
_entity_poly.pdbx_strand_id
1 'polypeptide(L)'
;MSPTSALTVSTYRTPRSPSPRKISVQLFGFDRPIPFPKNSIPAPAVVTPLLVDALRRVNARSILSPGIGQRPRQSVAPRSKSKDTKQAKQKTPSAAGPSLWKTLISSGKGVIAETMDRDRDPATPYCATMLTPQMLREGLYTEEASYHAQVAVKNAIENRSHKEWKIDSILSEAMENYTVALGVELMEAVAGPHFTFVDPRNHDDARAMVRQALRLMRLFAKHGYRRDRIIISIPATEAGVEAAKKLERTHFVRTNLLYVSGLTHAAICAEAGASFVMYSYAALSHGIAQRTPTNPFARIVEALIPSTKRLADEAVESTAEYFRAQNIKTTVLLSGIHSLNEAQRLKNFDSVVLNANQSCQAKVPMAAVPPARTRPPVERSPGKTRAREAQSAASLLASGAFLSAMPAETREIASDTLAQGLKESMEWMHKTCIHILEHLQAEAQLAHIDDKALEECYEEDVNEQFRISVLYATGAPFEQRIRVRARDVGFRMLCSMWDRPETL
;
A
#
# COMPACT_ATOMS: atom_id res chain seq x y z
N MET A 1 44.10 4.49 -47.58
CA MET A 1 45.30 5.33 -47.46
C MET A 1 44.92 6.75 -47.85
N SER A 2 45.05 7.67 -46.91
CA SER A 2 45.00 9.14 -47.04
C SER A 2 46.14 9.64 -47.97
N PRO A 3 46.38 10.96 -48.17
CA PRO A 3 45.63 12.19 -47.84
C PRO A 3 45.61 13.17 -49.07
N THR A 4 45.01 14.38 -49.09
CA THR A 4 45.49 15.70 -48.58
C THR A 4 45.07 16.73 -49.64
N SER A 5 44.41 17.84 -49.28
CA SER A 5 44.62 19.14 -49.95
C SER A 5 43.91 20.30 -49.23
N ALA A 6 44.75 21.26 -48.81
CA ALA A 6 44.50 22.60 -48.26
C ALA A 6 43.74 23.51 -49.26
N LEU A 7 42.71 24.27 -48.85
CA LEU A 7 42.66 25.67 -48.36
C LEU A 7 43.07 26.80 -49.36
N THR A 8 42.12 27.71 -49.63
CA THR A 8 42.25 29.20 -49.67
C THR A 8 40.83 29.83 -49.70
N VAL A 9 40.31 30.44 -48.62
CA VAL A 9 40.42 31.85 -48.11
C VAL A 9 39.44 32.84 -48.79
N SER A 10 38.50 33.37 -47.99
CA SER A 10 37.99 34.73 -48.11
C SER A 10 37.84 35.35 -46.71
N THR A 11 38.26 36.60 -46.65
CA THR A 11 38.56 37.47 -45.51
C THR A 11 37.31 38.02 -44.81
N TYR A 12 37.39 38.31 -43.50
CA TYR A 12 37.06 39.64 -42.96
C TYR A 12 37.65 39.82 -41.55
N ARG A 13 38.05 41.07 -41.28
CA ARG A 13 39.02 41.53 -40.27
C ARG A 13 38.33 41.93 -38.95
N THR A 14 39.01 41.69 -37.84
CA THR A 14 38.65 42.00 -36.44
C THR A 14 38.85 43.48 -36.05
N PRO A 15 38.37 43.88 -34.86
CA PRO A 15 39.31 44.31 -33.81
C PRO A 15 38.98 43.65 -32.46
N ARG A 16 39.91 42.88 -31.89
CA ARG A 16 40.94 43.22 -30.88
C ARG A 16 40.45 43.12 -29.42
N SER A 17 41.23 42.31 -28.69
CA SER A 17 41.10 41.78 -27.34
C SER A 17 41.58 42.76 -26.25
N PRO A 18 41.54 42.39 -24.95
CA PRO A 18 42.58 41.52 -24.41
C PRO A 18 42.08 40.38 -23.51
N SER A 19 42.64 39.21 -23.78
CA SER A 19 42.83 38.03 -22.93
C SER A 19 43.94 38.28 -21.87
N PRO A 20 44.47 37.25 -21.18
CA PRO A 20 43.89 36.18 -20.36
C PRO A 20 44.60 36.10 -18.99
N ARG A 21 44.19 35.19 -18.08
CA ARG A 21 45.05 34.14 -17.51
C ARG A 21 44.36 33.42 -16.36
N LYS A 22 44.30 32.09 -16.49
CA LYS A 22 44.21 31.15 -15.38
C LYS A 22 45.59 31.07 -14.72
N ILE A 23 45.64 31.18 -13.39
CA ILE A 23 46.64 30.55 -12.53
C ILE A 23 45.89 29.94 -11.35
N SER A 24 46.28 28.72 -11.01
CA SER A 24 45.68 27.81 -10.05
C SER A 24 46.34 27.85 -8.67
N VAL A 25 45.57 27.41 -7.65
CA VAL A 25 45.94 26.82 -6.34
C VAL A 25 46.25 27.79 -5.18
N GLN A 26 45.38 27.79 -4.15
CA GLN A 26 45.67 27.33 -2.78
C GLN A 26 44.45 27.48 -1.84
N LEU A 27 44.15 26.40 -1.12
CA LEU A 27 43.30 26.36 0.08
C LEU A 27 43.94 27.22 1.18
N PHE A 28 43.21 28.17 1.78
CA PHE A 28 43.41 28.63 3.16
C PHE A 28 42.23 29.49 3.66
N GLY A 29 41.76 29.19 4.87
CA GLY A 29 41.36 30.20 5.87
C GLY A 29 39.89 30.65 5.90
N PHE A 30 39.18 30.25 6.95
CA PHE A 30 37.99 30.91 7.49
C PHE A 30 38.26 32.39 7.78
N ASP A 31 37.28 33.26 7.49
CA ASP A 31 36.68 34.19 8.47
C ASP A 31 35.91 35.33 7.77
N ARG A 32 34.57 35.23 7.81
CA ARG A 32 33.57 36.30 8.07
C ARG A 32 32.23 36.03 7.34
N PRO A 33 31.08 36.21 8.02
CA PRO A 33 29.77 35.93 7.46
C PRO A 33 29.30 37.04 6.50
N ILE A 34 28.68 36.63 5.38
CA ILE A 34 28.03 37.51 4.41
C ILE A 34 26.67 37.95 4.98
N PRO A 35 26.29 39.25 4.92
CA PRO A 35 25.10 39.77 5.56
C PRO A 35 23.84 39.50 4.73
N PHE A 36 22.74 39.10 5.37
CA PHE A 36 21.39 39.18 4.80
C PHE A 36 20.58 40.29 5.50
N PRO A 37 19.70 41.00 4.77
CA PRO A 37 19.10 42.26 5.19
C PRO A 37 18.03 42.05 6.28
N LYS A 38 18.05 42.92 7.29
CA LYS A 38 17.21 42.83 8.50
C LYS A 38 15.76 43.30 8.36
N ASN A 39 15.31 43.78 7.20
CA ASN A 39 13.95 44.29 7.05
C ASN A 39 13.32 43.82 5.73
N SER A 40 12.50 42.79 5.80
CA SER A 40 11.41 42.58 4.84
C SER A 40 10.13 42.28 5.62
N ILE A 41 9.24 43.26 5.61
CA ILE A 41 7.85 43.18 6.09
C ILE A 41 7.20 41.90 5.53
N PRO A 42 6.37 41.18 6.30
CA PRO A 42 5.75 39.94 5.86
C PRO A 42 4.95 40.17 4.58
N ALA A 43 5.19 39.34 3.56
CA ALA A 43 4.29 39.26 2.43
C ALA A 43 2.91 38.79 2.94
N PRO A 44 1.80 39.42 2.50
CA PRO A 44 0.47 39.00 2.93
C PRO A 44 0.18 37.57 2.45
N ALA A 45 -0.63 36.84 3.22
CA ALA A 45 -1.10 35.51 2.86
C ALA A 45 -1.82 35.55 1.50
N VAL A 46 -1.13 35.10 0.45
CA VAL A 46 -1.78 34.82 -0.83
C VAL A 46 -2.45 33.46 -0.71
N VAL A 47 -3.66 33.47 -0.14
CA VAL A 47 -4.65 32.44 -0.40
C VAL A 47 -5.11 32.66 -1.84
N THR A 48 -4.64 31.83 -2.77
CA THR A 48 -5.19 31.86 -4.14
C THR A 48 -6.65 31.37 -4.09
N PRO A 49 -7.60 32.04 -4.79
CA PRO A 49 -9.04 31.70 -4.74
C PRO A 49 -9.42 30.32 -5.30
N LEU A 50 -8.48 29.52 -5.81
CA LEU A 50 -8.76 28.19 -6.36
C LEU A 50 -8.84 27.07 -5.29
N LEU A 51 -8.53 27.34 -4.03
CA LEU A 51 -8.66 26.36 -2.95
C LEU A 51 -9.98 26.48 -2.15
N VAL A 52 -10.72 27.60 -2.30
CA VAL A 52 -11.91 27.90 -1.49
C VAL A 52 -13.22 27.49 -2.18
N ASP A 53 -13.25 27.37 -3.51
CA ASP A 53 -14.44 26.91 -4.25
C ASP A 53 -14.56 25.37 -4.37
N ALA A 54 -13.52 24.60 -4.07
CA ALA A 54 -13.57 23.14 -4.06
C ALA A 54 -14.19 22.55 -2.78
N LEU A 55 -14.13 23.28 -1.65
CA LEU A 55 -14.58 22.80 -0.34
C LEU A 55 -16.04 23.14 0.01
N ARG A 56 -16.71 24.01 -0.77
CA ARG A 56 -18.11 24.40 -0.51
C ARG A 56 -19.18 23.52 -1.17
N ARG A 57 -18.80 22.54 -1.99
CA ARG A 57 -19.78 21.61 -2.62
C ARG A 57 -19.97 20.27 -1.91
N VAL A 58 -19.27 20.03 -0.80
CA VAL A 58 -19.33 18.73 -0.10
C VAL A 58 -20.13 18.77 1.22
N ASN A 59 -20.41 19.94 1.80
CA ASN A 59 -21.09 20.05 3.11
C ASN A 59 -22.49 20.66 3.05
N ALA A 60 -23.35 20.16 2.17
CA ALA A 60 -24.78 20.43 2.25
C ALA A 60 -25.59 19.14 2.10
N ARG A 61 -25.71 18.37 3.20
CA ARG A 61 -27.00 17.89 3.75
C ARG A 61 -26.80 16.80 4.81
N SER A 62 -26.90 17.20 6.08
CA SER A 62 -27.49 16.45 7.21
C SER A 62 -27.41 17.44 8.39
N ILE A 63 -28.45 17.96 9.03
CA ILE A 63 -29.56 17.35 9.77
C ILE A 63 -30.42 18.52 10.29
N LEU A 64 -31.75 18.37 10.36
CA LEU A 64 -32.59 19.08 11.34
C LEU A 64 -33.69 18.12 11.84
N SER A 65 -33.63 17.78 13.13
CA SER A 65 -34.76 17.28 13.97
C SER A 65 -35.52 18.52 14.55
N PRO A 66 -36.60 18.48 15.39
CA PRO A 66 -37.01 17.48 16.41
C PRO A 66 -38.54 17.22 16.55
N GLY A 67 -38.92 16.35 17.51
CA GLY A 67 -40.28 15.81 17.72
C GLY A 67 -41.19 16.55 18.72
N ILE A 68 -42.33 15.93 19.09
CA ILE A 68 -43.11 16.02 20.35
C ILE A 68 -44.39 15.15 20.23
N GLY A 69 -44.78 14.43 21.29
CA GLY A 69 -46.16 13.93 21.49
C GLY A 69 -46.29 12.66 22.35
N GLN A 70 -46.82 12.79 23.56
CA GLN A 70 -47.00 11.73 24.58
C GLN A 70 -48.27 10.85 24.41
N ARG A 71 -48.16 9.55 24.78
CA ARG A 71 -49.08 8.54 25.46
C ARG A 71 -50.63 8.65 25.36
N PRO A 72 -51.45 7.55 25.49
CA PRO A 72 -51.29 6.41 26.43
C PRO A 72 -51.76 4.97 25.97
N ARG A 73 -51.71 4.03 26.94
CA ARG A 73 -51.88 2.54 27.01
C ARG A 73 -53.13 1.88 26.38
N GLN A 74 -53.00 0.58 26.03
CA GLN A 74 -53.80 -0.65 26.38
C GLN A 74 -53.38 -1.79 25.40
N SER A 75 -53.40 -3.11 25.61
CA SER A 75 -53.87 -4.04 26.66
C SER A 75 -53.28 -5.45 26.41
N VAL A 76 -52.95 -6.11 27.53
CA VAL A 76 -53.03 -7.54 27.90
C VAL A 76 -53.56 -8.58 26.87
N ALA A 77 -52.81 -9.67 26.64
CA ALA A 77 -53.16 -11.05 27.04
C ALA A 77 -52.07 -12.10 26.71
N PRO A 78 -51.85 -13.13 27.56
CA PRO A 78 -50.75 -14.09 27.43
C PRO A 78 -51.15 -15.45 26.85
N ARG A 79 -50.19 -16.12 26.21
CA ARG A 79 -50.26 -17.51 25.74
C ARG A 79 -50.11 -18.51 26.88
N SER A 80 -50.81 -19.63 26.71
CA SER A 80 -51.00 -20.77 27.61
C SER A 80 -49.75 -21.61 27.88
N LYS A 81 -49.78 -22.27 29.04
CA LYS A 81 -48.82 -23.25 29.55
C LYS A 81 -48.86 -24.58 28.76
N SER A 82 -47.69 -25.21 28.56
CA SER A 82 -47.60 -26.68 28.53
C SER A 82 -46.22 -27.19 29.00
N LYS A 83 -46.30 -27.87 30.16
CA LYS A 83 -45.60 -29.06 30.65
C LYS A 83 -44.11 -29.28 30.35
N ASP A 84 -43.38 -29.29 31.46
CA ASP A 84 -42.09 -29.94 31.68
C ASP A 84 -41.99 -31.32 31.04
N THR A 85 -40.97 -31.48 30.20
CA THR A 85 -40.33 -32.78 29.95
C THR A 85 -38.83 -32.58 30.11
N LYS A 86 -38.27 -33.25 31.11
CA LYS A 86 -36.83 -33.35 31.34
C LYS A 86 -36.16 -33.91 30.08
N GLN A 87 -35.43 -33.08 29.36
CA GLN A 87 -34.39 -33.55 28.43
C GLN A 87 -33.04 -33.15 29.00
N ALA A 88 -32.26 -34.18 29.32
CA ALA A 88 -30.87 -34.10 29.71
C ALA A 88 -30.10 -33.25 28.70
N LYS A 89 -29.47 -32.18 29.19
CA LYS A 89 -28.46 -31.43 28.46
C LYS A 89 -27.23 -32.33 28.28
N GLN A 90 -27.24 -33.19 27.26
CA GLN A 90 -26.01 -33.64 26.64
C GLN A 90 -25.39 -32.43 25.94
N LYS A 91 -24.53 -31.71 26.64
CA LYS A 91 -23.47 -30.94 26.00
C LYS A 91 -22.48 -31.95 25.42
N THR A 92 -22.69 -32.36 24.18
CA THR A 92 -21.59 -32.90 23.39
C THR A 92 -20.57 -31.77 23.18
N PRO A 93 -19.31 -31.94 23.58
CA PRO A 93 -18.28 -31.01 23.14
C PRO A 93 -18.15 -31.20 21.62
N SER A 94 -18.54 -30.18 20.86
CA SER A 94 -18.09 -30.06 19.47
C SER A 94 -16.57 -30.15 19.52
N ALA A 95 -16.00 -31.23 18.97
CA ALA A 95 -14.57 -31.45 18.94
C ALA A 95 -13.92 -30.25 18.23
N ALA A 96 -13.31 -29.36 19.00
CA ALA A 96 -12.63 -28.19 18.46
C ALA A 96 -11.49 -28.69 17.56
N GLY A 97 -11.61 -28.46 16.25
CA GLY A 97 -10.61 -28.84 15.27
C GLY A 97 -9.27 -28.11 15.50
N PRO A 98 -8.19 -28.53 14.83
CA PRO A 98 -6.93 -27.78 14.88
C PRO A 98 -7.14 -26.35 14.41
N SER A 99 -6.34 -25.41 14.94
CA SER A 99 -6.38 -24.03 14.47
C SER A 99 -5.99 -23.93 13.00
N LEU A 100 -6.50 -22.91 12.30
CA LEU A 100 -6.16 -22.68 10.89
C LEU A 100 -4.65 -22.53 10.71
N TRP A 101 -3.99 -21.83 11.65
CA TRP A 101 -2.54 -21.65 11.65
C TRP A 101 -1.78 -22.98 11.57
N LYS A 102 -2.13 -23.94 12.44
CA LYS A 102 -1.51 -25.28 12.45
C LYS A 102 -1.79 -26.03 11.15
N THR A 103 -2.99 -25.87 10.59
CA THR A 103 -3.41 -26.51 9.35
C THR A 103 -2.66 -25.96 8.13
N LEU A 104 -2.41 -24.64 8.08
CA LEU A 104 -1.63 -24.01 7.03
C LEU A 104 -0.18 -24.51 7.07
N ILE A 105 0.45 -24.48 8.24
CA ILE A 105 1.85 -24.95 8.38
C ILE A 105 1.98 -26.44 8.06
N SER A 106 1.08 -27.29 8.56
CA SER A 106 1.16 -28.73 8.31
C SER A 106 0.89 -29.10 6.85
N SER A 107 0.16 -28.26 6.10
CA SER A 107 -0.03 -28.40 4.66
C SER A 107 1.08 -27.76 3.82
N GLY A 108 2.15 -27.25 4.46
CA GLY A 108 3.28 -26.62 3.79
C GLY A 108 3.00 -25.21 3.25
N LYS A 109 1.91 -24.56 3.70
CA LYS A 109 1.54 -23.21 3.27
C LYS A 109 2.19 -22.15 4.15
N GLY A 110 2.67 -21.09 3.50
CA GLY A 110 3.23 -19.93 4.19
C GLY A 110 2.15 -18.96 4.71
N VAL A 111 2.45 -18.30 5.82
CA VAL A 111 1.67 -17.16 6.32
C VAL A 111 2.54 -15.91 6.25
N ILE A 112 2.06 -14.89 5.55
CA ILE A 112 2.73 -13.60 5.36
C ILE A 112 2.10 -12.59 6.33
N ALA A 113 2.94 -11.90 7.09
CA ALA A 113 2.51 -10.88 8.05
C ALA A 113 2.18 -9.55 7.36
N GLU A 114 0.91 -9.13 7.41
CA GLU A 114 0.46 -7.78 7.05
C GLU A 114 0.10 -7.01 8.33
N THR A 115 1.10 -6.66 9.13
CA THR A 115 0.87 -5.98 10.40
C THR A 115 2.09 -5.22 10.90
N MET A 116 1.84 -4.02 11.43
CA MET A 116 2.81 -3.19 12.16
C MET A 116 2.76 -3.42 13.67
N ASP A 117 1.96 -4.37 14.15
CA ASP A 117 1.83 -4.67 15.58
C ASP A 117 3.13 -5.27 16.12
N ARG A 118 3.79 -4.53 17.03
CA ARG A 118 5.05 -4.92 17.68
C ARG A 118 4.83 -5.87 18.86
N ASP A 119 3.65 -5.82 19.49
CA ASP A 119 3.30 -6.67 20.64
C ASP A 119 2.94 -8.11 20.24
N ARG A 120 3.11 -8.43 18.96
CA ARG A 120 2.96 -9.79 18.45
C ARG A 120 3.97 -10.73 19.08
N ASP A 121 3.52 -11.96 19.31
CA ASP A 121 4.39 -13.05 19.75
C ASP A 121 5.54 -13.28 18.74
N PRO A 122 6.81 -13.02 19.10
CA PRO A 122 7.97 -13.20 18.22
C PRO A 122 8.15 -14.64 17.75
N ALA A 123 7.60 -15.61 18.50
CA ALA A 123 7.62 -17.01 18.13
C ALA A 123 6.64 -17.36 17.01
N THR A 124 5.80 -16.41 16.57
CA THR A 124 4.85 -16.63 15.47
C THR A 124 5.62 -16.88 14.16
N PRO A 125 5.51 -18.07 13.56
CA PRO A 125 6.36 -18.48 12.44
C PRO A 125 5.86 -17.91 11.10
N TYR A 126 5.91 -16.60 10.94
CA TYR A 126 5.66 -15.96 9.64
C TYR A 126 6.77 -16.30 8.65
N CYS A 127 6.41 -16.58 7.39
CA CYS A 127 7.40 -16.85 6.36
C CYS A 127 7.91 -15.58 5.66
N ALA A 128 7.17 -14.47 5.73
CA ALA A 128 7.49 -13.20 5.08
C ALA A 128 6.69 -12.04 5.70
N THR A 129 7.04 -10.81 5.36
CA THR A 129 6.28 -9.59 5.72
C THR A 129 5.79 -8.86 4.49
N MET A 130 4.68 -8.13 4.62
CA MET A 130 4.09 -7.34 3.56
C MET A 130 3.71 -5.96 4.08
N LEU A 131 4.08 -4.94 3.30
CA LEU A 131 3.65 -3.57 3.49
C LEU A 131 2.66 -3.20 2.38
N THR A 132 1.53 -2.59 2.76
CA THR A 132 0.49 -2.17 1.82
C THR A 132 0.22 -0.65 1.94
N PRO A 133 -0.40 -0.01 0.93
CA PRO A 133 -0.76 1.41 1.01
C PRO A 133 -1.64 1.76 2.22
N GLN A 134 -2.52 0.85 2.62
CA GLN A 134 -3.36 1.01 3.81
C GLN A 134 -2.50 1.10 5.07
N MET A 135 -1.51 0.22 5.22
CA MET A 135 -0.60 0.24 6.37
C MET A 135 0.21 1.54 6.45
N LEU A 136 0.62 2.13 5.32
CA LEU A 136 1.26 3.46 5.36
C LEU A 136 0.32 4.51 5.98
N ARG A 137 -0.96 4.48 5.63
CA ARG A 137 -1.92 5.42 6.18
C ARG A 137 -2.16 5.18 7.67
N GLU A 138 -2.33 3.92 8.05
CA GLU A 138 -2.60 3.50 9.42
C GLU A 138 -1.41 3.78 10.34
N GLY A 139 -0.19 3.55 9.85
CA GLY A 139 1.05 3.82 10.57
C GLY A 139 1.15 5.27 11.04
N LEU A 140 0.69 6.24 10.24
CA LEU A 140 0.70 7.66 10.63
C LEU A 140 -0.15 8.00 11.87
N TYR A 141 -1.07 7.11 12.28
CA TYR A 141 -1.80 7.30 13.54
C TYR A 141 -1.00 6.86 14.77
N THR A 142 0.04 6.05 14.59
CA THR A 142 0.96 5.63 15.66
C THR A 142 2.13 6.60 15.77
N GLU A 143 2.62 6.81 16.99
CA GLU A 143 3.69 7.78 17.27
C GLU A 143 5.01 7.37 16.59
N GLU A 144 5.39 6.10 16.65
CA GLU A 144 6.64 5.57 16.09
C GLU A 144 6.69 5.70 14.56
N ALA A 145 5.63 5.27 13.86
CA ALA A 145 5.60 5.41 12.42
C ALA A 145 5.37 6.86 11.96
N SER A 146 4.70 7.71 12.76
CA SER A 146 4.65 9.15 12.49
C SER A 146 6.04 9.79 12.60
N TYR A 147 6.86 9.37 13.57
CA TYR A 147 8.26 9.80 13.66
C TYR A 147 9.05 9.40 12.40
N HIS A 148 8.90 8.17 11.91
CA HIS A 148 9.52 7.77 10.64
C HIS A 148 9.09 8.63 9.45
N ALA A 149 7.84 9.10 9.40
CA ALA A 149 7.38 10.02 8.37
C ALA A 149 8.04 11.41 8.49
N GLN A 150 8.15 11.95 9.71
CA GLN A 150 8.84 13.24 9.96
C GLN A 150 10.33 13.16 9.60
N VAL A 151 11.02 12.08 9.99
CA VAL A 151 12.42 11.82 9.59
C VAL A 151 12.54 11.71 8.06
N ALA A 152 11.61 11.01 7.40
CA ALA A 152 11.61 10.88 5.95
C ALA A 152 11.45 12.23 5.24
N VAL A 153 10.58 13.11 5.76
CA VAL A 153 10.42 14.50 5.29
C VAL A 153 11.70 15.29 5.47
N LYS A 154 12.29 15.28 6.68
CA LYS A 154 13.55 15.98 6.98
C LYS A 154 14.67 15.53 6.03
N ASN A 155 14.86 14.22 5.87
CA ASN A 155 15.85 13.66 4.96
C ASN A 155 15.63 14.08 3.50
N ALA A 156 14.37 14.09 3.03
CA ALA A 156 14.04 14.52 1.67
C ALA A 156 14.30 16.03 1.46
N ILE A 157 14.06 16.84 2.49
CA ILE A 157 14.40 18.28 2.49
C ILE A 157 15.92 18.45 2.41
N GLU A 158 16.70 17.73 3.22
CA GLU A 158 18.15 17.87 3.31
C GLU A 158 18.90 17.34 2.08
N ASN A 159 18.45 16.23 1.49
CA ASN A 159 19.09 15.59 0.34
C ASN A 159 18.82 16.29 -1.00
N ARG A 160 18.04 17.37 -1.02
CA ARG A 160 17.71 18.09 -2.25
C ARG A 160 18.98 18.65 -2.93
N SER A 161 19.12 18.43 -4.24
CA SER A 161 20.12 19.13 -5.05
C SER A 161 19.83 20.65 -5.03
N HIS A 162 20.80 21.46 -4.60
CA HIS A 162 20.63 22.85 -4.12
C HIS A 162 19.64 23.77 -4.88
N LYS A 163 18.94 24.60 -4.07
CA LYS A 163 18.12 25.82 -4.30
C LYS A 163 16.63 25.70 -4.69
N GLU A 164 16.18 24.67 -5.41
CA GLU A 164 14.77 24.63 -5.85
C GLU A 164 13.87 23.79 -4.91
N TRP A 165 12.80 24.41 -4.41
CA TRP A 165 11.74 23.75 -3.66
C TRP A 165 10.75 23.08 -4.60
N LYS A 166 11.10 21.90 -5.12
CA LYS A 166 10.17 21.05 -5.90
C LYS A 166 9.38 20.16 -4.96
N ILE A 167 8.23 20.66 -4.51
CA ILE A 167 7.38 19.99 -3.51
C ILE A 167 7.06 18.55 -3.93
N ASP A 168 6.67 18.32 -5.19
CA ASP A 168 6.34 16.97 -5.68
C ASP A 168 7.52 15.99 -5.58
N SER A 169 8.75 16.47 -5.84
CA SER A 169 9.95 15.65 -5.74
C SER A 169 10.29 15.32 -4.29
N ILE A 170 10.20 16.33 -3.40
CA ILE A 170 10.45 16.17 -1.96
C ILE A 170 9.42 15.21 -1.37
N LEU A 171 8.15 15.38 -1.72
CA LEU A 171 7.05 14.52 -1.26
C LEU A 171 7.23 13.10 -1.78
N SER A 172 7.57 12.90 -3.05
CA SER A 172 7.86 11.57 -3.59
C SER A 172 9.02 10.89 -2.87
N GLU A 173 10.10 11.62 -2.58
CA GLU A 173 11.25 11.07 -1.85
C GLU A 173 10.92 10.76 -0.39
N ALA A 174 10.16 11.64 0.29
CA ALA A 174 9.69 11.42 1.64
C ALA A 174 8.76 10.18 1.71
N MET A 175 7.85 10.01 0.76
CA MET A 175 6.99 8.81 0.67
C MET A 175 7.81 7.53 0.49
N GLU A 176 8.83 7.54 -0.39
CA GLU A 176 9.71 6.37 -0.59
C GLU A 176 10.53 6.06 0.65
N ASN A 177 11.13 7.08 1.29
CA ASN A 177 11.90 6.92 2.52
C ASN A 177 11.01 6.42 3.67
N TYR A 178 9.79 6.93 3.80
CA TYR A 178 8.83 6.47 4.81
C TYR A 178 8.44 5.01 4.58
N THR A 179 8.14 4.64 3.33
CA THR A 179 7.81 3.26 2.95
C THR A 179 8.94 2.31 3.29
N VAL A 180 10.19 2.71 3.02
CA VAL A 180 11.37 1.91 3.32
C VAL A 180 11.61 1.81 4.83
N ALA A 181 11.46 2.90 5.58
CA ALA A 181 11.63 2.91 7.03
C ALA A 181 10.69 1.90 7.72
N LEU A 182 9.41 1.91 7.34
CA LEU A 182 8.45 0.92 7.85
C LEU A 182 8.77 -0.50 7.37
N GLY A 183 9.21 -0.65 6.12
CA GLY A 183 9.64 -1.95 5.61
C GLY A 183 10.80 -2.54 6.41
N VAL A 184 11.79 -1.72 6.77
CA VAL A 184 12.93 -2.13 7.60
C VAL A 184 12.47 -2.60 8.98
N GLU A 185 11.60 -1.84 9.63
CA GLU A 185 11.04 -2.21 10.94
C GLU A 185 10.32 -3.58 10.88
N LEU A 186 9.52 -3.81 9.85
CA LEU A 186 8.85 -5.09 9.64
C LEU A 186 9.85 -6.24 9.42
N MET A 187 10.94 -5.99 8.72
CA MET A 187 11.98 -6.97 8.39
C MET A 187 12.86 -7.36 9.58
N GLU A 188 13.06 -6.47 10.55
CA GLU A 188 13.77 -6.80 11.80
C GLU A 188 13.02 -7.88 12.57
N ALA A 189 11.69 -7.85 12.51
CA ALA A 189 10.86 -8.77 13.26
C ALA A 189 10.49 -10.07 12.50
N VAL A 190 10.82 -10.21 11.20
CA VAL A 190 10.67 -11.48 10.44
C VAL A 190 11.84 -11.69 9.48
N ALA A 191 12.57 -12.80 9.65
CA ALA A 191 13.76 -13.12 8.85
C ALA A 191 13.48 -13.46 7.37
N GLY A 192 12.22 -13.61 6.98
CA GLY A 192 11.78 -13.91 5.61
C GLY A 192 11.91 -12.74 4.63
N PRO A 193 11.49 -12.93 3.36
CA PRO A 193 11.44 -11.85 2.40
C PRO A 193 10.37 -10.82 2.77
N HIS A 194 10.53 -9.61 2.23
CA HIS A 194 9.67 -8.48 2.45
C HIS A 194 9.03 -8.02 1.14
N PHE A 195 7.71 -7.98 1.13
CA PHE A 195 6.91 -7.45 0.05
C PHE A 195 6.66 -5.97 0.31
N THR A 196 7.23 -5.13 -0.55
CA THR A 196 6.89 -3.70 -0.65
C THR A 196 6.15 -3.46 -1.95
N PHE A 197 5.84 -2.21 -2.31
CA PHE A 197 5.05 -1.90 -3.51
C PHE A 197 5.57 -0.67 -4.26
N VAL A 198 5.32 -0.63 -5.57
CA VAL A 198 5.41 0.62 -6.36
C VAL A 198 4.13 1.43 -6.16
N ASP A 199 4.22 2.75 -6.27
CA ASP A 199 3.07 3.62 -6.09
C ASP A 199 1.97 3.26 -7.12
N PRO A 200 0.77 2.87 -6.67
CA PRO A 200 -0.34 2.50 -7.54
C PRO A 200 -0.79 3.63 -8.47
N ARG A 201 -0.44 4.89 -8.18
CA ARG A 201 -0.70 6.02 -9.09
C ARG A 201 0.10 5.92 -10.41
N ASN A 202 1.17 5.11 -10.44
CA ASN A 202 1.99 4.85 -11.62
C ASN A 202 1.55 3.60 -12.41
N HIS A 203 0.37 3.02 -12.13
CA HIS A 203 -0.07 1.72 -12.69
C HIS A 203 -0.10 1.65 -14.22
N ASP A 204 -0.18 2.79 -14.92
CA ASP A 204 -0.19 2.88 -16.38
C ASP A 204 1.16 3.26 -17.00
N ASP A 205 2.21 3.54 -16.20
CA ASP A 205 3.56 3.87 -16.70
C ASP A 205 4.59 2.82 -16.26
N ALA A 206 4.87 1.88 -17.17
CA ALA A 206 5.85 0.82 -16.97
C ALA A 206 7.24 1.37 -16.60
N ARG A 207 7.66 2.47 -17.24
CA ARG A 207 8.99 3.05 -16.99
C ARG A 207 9.04 3.73 -15.63
N ALA A 208 7.98 4.41 -15.20
CA ALA A 208 7.88 4.97 -13.87
C ALA A 208 7.95 3.89 -12.78
N MET A 209 7.20 2.80 -12.94
CA MET A 209 7.23 1.67 -12.01
C MET A 209 8.63 1.04 -11.92
N VAL A 210 9.31 0.80 -13.06
CA VAL A 210 10.69 0.29 -13.07
C VAL A 210 11.65 1.25 -12.36
N ARG A 211 11.59 2.56 -12.64
CA ARG A 211 12.46 3.56 -12.00
C ARG A 211 12.23 3.59 -10.48
N GLN A 212 10.97 3.59 -10.05
CA GLN A 212 10.63 3.60 -8.64
C GLN A 212 11.08 2.33 -7.93
N ALA A 213 10.80 1.15 -8.50
CA ALA A 213 11.28 -0.12 -7.97
C ALA A 213 12.80 -0.10 -7.74
N LEU A 214 13.58 0.36 -8.72
CA LEU A 214 15.04 0.45 -8.58
C LEU A 214 15.49 1.47 -7.52
N ARG A 215 14.75 2.56 -7.31
CA ARG A 215 15.02 3.49 -6.19
C ARG A 215 14.76 2.83 -4.84
N LEU A 216 13.60 2.17 -4.67
CA LEU A 216 13.28 1.41 -3.46
C LEU A 216 14.36 0.37 -3.15
N MET A 217 14.81 -0.39 -4.15
CA MET A 217 15.90 -1.37 -3.97
C MET A 217 17.20 -0.72 -3.47
N ARG A 218 17.54 0.49 -3.95
CA ARG A 218 18.72 1.22 -3.46
C ARG A 218 18.53 1.71 -2.03
N LEU A 219 17.35 2.18 -1.67
CA LEU A 219 17.04 2.62 -0.32
C LEU A 219 17.10 1.46 0.68
N PHE A 220 16.52 0.31 0.37
CA PHE A 220 16.67 -0.90 1.19
C PHE A 220 18.14 -1.35 1.30
N ALA A 221 18.91 -1.25 0.21
CA ALA A 221 20.33 -1.60 0.23
C ALA A 221 21.15 -0.66 1.14
N LYS A 222 20.79 0.62 1.26
CA LYS A 222 21.41 1.55 2.23
C LYS A 222 21.19 1.12 3.68
N HIS A 223 20.11 0.39 3.96
CA HIS A 223 19.85 -0.21 5.27
C HIS A 223 20.39 -1.66 5.40
N GLY A 224 21.27 -2.08 4.50
CA GLY A 224 21.93 -3.39 4.58
C GLY A 224 21.11 -4.57 4.06
N TYR A 225 19.90 -4.33 3.54
CA TYR A 225 19.06 -5.40 3.01
C TYR A 225 19.43 -5.74 1.57
N ARG A 226 19.74 -7.02 1.35
CA ARG A 226 20.09 -7.53 0.03
C ARG A 226 18.86 -7.63 -0.86
N ARG A 227 19.08 -7.53 -2.17
CA ARG A 227 18.03 -7.60 -3.18
C ARG A 227 17.20 -8.87 -3.13
N ASP A 228 17.78 -10.00 -2.75
CA ASP A 228 17.06 -11.27 -2.61
C ASP A 228 16.01 -11.23 -1.49
N ARG A 229 16.13 -10.34 -0.49
CA ARG A 229 15.12 -10.17 0.56
C ARG A 229 13.93 -9.33 0.13
N ILE A 230 14.05 -8.48 -0.89
CA ILE A 230 13.00 -7.52 -1.27
C ILE A 230 12.22 -8.03 -2.48
N ILE A 231 10.89 -7.93 -2.40
CA ILE A 231 9.96 -8.27 -3.47
C ILE A 231 9.13 -7.03 -3.75
N ILE A 232 9.12 -6.58 -5.02
CA ILE A 232 8.38 -5.39 -5.43
C ILE A 232 7.00 -5.80 -5.93
N SER A 233 5.96 -5.35 -5.25
CA SER A 233 4.57 -5.58 -5.65
C SER A 233 4.13 -4.54 -6.68
N ILE A 234 3.53 -5.00 -7.77
CA ILE A 234 3.13 -4.19 -8.92
C ILE A 234 1.70 -4.57 -9.31
N PRO A 235 0.78 -3.63 -9.57
CA PRO A 235 -0.53 -3.95 -10.12
C PRO A 235 -0.42 -4.72 -11.44
N ALA A 236 -1.20 -5.79 -11.63
CA ALA A 236 -1.17 -6.60 -12.85
C ALA A 236 -1.89 -5.93 -14.04
N THR A 237 -1.57 -4.66 -14.31
CA THR A 237 -1.97 -3.96 -15.54
C THR A 237 -1.06 -4.36 -16.69
N GLU A 238 -1.40 -3.96 -17.91
CA GLU A 238 -0.54 -4.16 -19.08
C GLU A 238 0.86 -3.56 -18.88
N ALA A 239 0.91 -2.29 -18.45
CA ALA A 239 2.14 -1.61 -18.09
C ALA A 239 2.86 -2.27 -16.90
N GLY A 240 2.11 -2.79 -15.93
CA GLY A 240 2.64 -3.51 -14.77
C GLY A 240 3.34 -4.81 -15.14
N VAL A 241 2.76 -5.58 -16.06
CA VAL A 241 3.35 -6.82 -16.57
C VAL A 241 4.59 -6.53 -17.41
N GLU A 242 4.59 -5.47 -18.22
CA GLU A 242 5.80 -5.01 -18.91
C GLU A 242 6.90 -4.60 -17.92
N ALA A 243 6.56 -3.85 -16.88
CA ALA A 243 7.48 -3.46 -15.82
C ALA A 243 8.07 -4.68 -15.09
N ALA A 244 7.22 -5.64 -14.71
CA ALA A 244 7.65 -6.87 -14.06
C ALA A 244 8.61 -7.67 -14.95
N LYS A 245 8.30 -7.81 -16.25
CA LYS A 245 9.18 -8.46 -17.23
C LYS A 245 10.55 -7.81 -17.27
N LYS A 246 10.61 -6.46 -17.25
CA LYS A 246 11.88 -5.73 -17.25
C LYS A 246 12.65 -5.91 -15.94
N LEU A 247 11.97 -5.83 -14.80
CA LEU A 247 12.58 -5.96 -13.47
C LEU A 247 13.16 -7.35 -13.24
N GLU A 248 12.41 -8.41 -13.55
CA GLU A 248 12.85 -9.79 -13.37
C GLU A 248 13.98 -10.15 -14.34
N ARG A 249 13.82 -9.87 -15.64
CA ARG A 249 14.77 -10.32 -16.67
C ARG A 249 16.02 -9.46 -16.80
N THR A 250 15.91 -8.14 -16.62
CA THR A 250 17.05 -7.22 -16.79
C THR A 250 17.71 -6.87 -15.46
N HIS A 251 16.91 -6.64 -14.41
CA HIS A 251 17.41 -6.14 -13.13
C HIS A 251 17.50 -7.22 -12.05
N PHE A 252 17.00 -8.43 -12.31
CA PHE A 252 16.95 -9.55 -11.35
C PHE A 252 16.26 -9.15 -10.03
N VAL A 253 15.23 -8.32 -10.13
CA VAL A 253 14.40 -7.88 -8.99
C VAL A 253 13.13 -8.72 -8.99
N ARG A 254 12.90 -9.44 -7.90
CA ARG A 254 11.71 -10.27 -7.73
C ARG A 254 10.46 -9.41 -7.63
N THR A 255 9.40 -9.83 -8.30
CA THR A 255 8.15 -9.09 -8.42
C THR A 255 6.94 -9.92 -7.97
N ASN A 256 5.96 -9.21 -7.45
CA ASN A 256 4.66 -9.76 -7.04
C ASN A 256 3.55 -9.02 -7.81
N LEU A 257 2.88 -9.69 -8.74
CA LEU A 257 1.80 -9.08 -9.51
C LEU A 257 0.47 -9.15 -8.74
N LEU A 258 -0.09 -7.98 -8.44
CA LEU A 258 -1.30 -7.79 -7.61
C LEU A 258 -2.58 -7.76 -8.45
N TYR A 259 -3.71 -8.06 -7.82
CA TYR A 259 -5.06 -8.01 -8.41
C TYR A 259 -5.24 -8.96 -9.60
N VAL A 260 -4.58 -10.11 -9.56
CA VAL A 260 -4.76 -11.15 -10.56
C VAL A 260 -6.18 -11.71 -10.46
N SER A 261 -6.84 -11.85 -11.60
CA SER A 261 -8.29 -12.03 -11.67
C SER A 261 -8.73 -13.40 -12.20
N GLY A 262 -7.80 -14.21 -12.69
CA GLY A 262 -8.10 -15.53 -13.25
C GLY A 262 -6.88 -16.22 -13.83
N LEU A 263 -7.06 -17.46 -14.30
CA LEU A 263 -5.98 -18.32 -14.79
C LEU A 263 -5.22 -17.70 -15.99
N THR A 264 -5.93 -17.18 -16.98
CA THR A 264 -5.29 -16.58 -18.18
C THR A 264 -4.45 -15.37 -17.78
N HIS A 265 -4.98 -14.52 -16.90
CA HIS A 265 -4.26 -13.37 -16.38
C HIS A 265 -3.01 -13.80 -15.59
N ALA A 266 -3.12 -14.82 -14.76
CA ALA A 266 -1.98 -15.38 -14.02
C ALA A 266 -0.93 -16.01 -14.92
N ALA A 267 -1.33 -16.73 -15.98
CA ALA A 267 -0.41 -17.32 -16.95
C ALA A 267 0.44 -16.24 -17.64
N ILE A 268 -0.20 -15.15 -18.06
CA ILE A 268 0.47 -13.97 -18.64
C ILE A 268 1.46 -13.36 -17.64
N CYS A 269 1.07 -13.22 -16.36
CA CYS A 269 1.96 -12.75 -15.29
C CYS A 269 3.17 -13.67 -15.10
N ALA A 270 2.97 -15.00 -15.10
CA ALA A 270 4.03 -15.98 -14.94
C ALA A 270 5.02 -15.96 -16.11
N GLU A 271 4.55 -15.77 -17.34
CA GLU A 271 5.42 -15.66 -18.52
C GLU A 271 6.27 -14.40 -18.55
N ALA A 272 5.74 -13.29 -18.02
CA ALA A 272 6.55 -12.10 -17.80
C ALA A 272 7.76 -12.40 -16.90
N GLY A 273 7.67 -13.46 -16.10
CA GLY A 273 8.71 -13.92 -15.18
C GLY A 273 8.43 -13.52 -13.74
N ALA A 274 7.19 -13.14 -13.41
CA ALA A 274 6.84 -12.75 -12.05
C ALA A 274 7.10 -13.90 -11.08
N SER A 275 7.78 -13.57 -9.97
CA SER A 275 8.05 -14.54 -8.89
C SER A 275 6.77 -14.94 -8.16
N PHE A 276 5.85 -13.99 -7.99
CA PHE A 276 4.59 -14.19 -7.29
C PHE A 276 3.40 -13.60 -8.08
N VAL A 277 2.26 -14.25 -7.98
CA VAL A 277 0.96 -13.71 -8.39
C VAL A 277 0.04 -13.69 -7.18
N MET A 278 -0.69 -12.59 -7.00
CA MET A 278 -1.55 -12.40 -5.85
C MET A 278 -3.00 -12.17 -6.24
N TYR A 279 -3.86 -13.00 -5.65
CA TYR A 279 -5.30 -12.86 -5.70
C TYR A 279 -5.79 -12.11 -4.47
N SER A 280 -6.25 -10.87 -4.68
CA SER A 280 -7.04 -10.17 -3.65
C SER A 280 -8.47 -10.69 -3.71
N TYR A 281 -8.85 -11.49 -2.72
CA TYR A 281 -10.13 -12.20 -2.73
C TYR A 281 -11.33 -11.24 -2.73
N ALA A 282 -11.23 -10.12 -1.99
CA ALA A 282 -12.22 -9.04 -2.00
C ALA A 282 -12.37 -8.39 -3.40
N ALA A 283 -11.27 -7.96 -4.00
CA ALA A 283 -11.29 -7.29 -5.31
C ALA A 283 -11.73 -8.26 -6.44
N LEU A 284 -11.32 -9.52 -6.36
CA LEU A 284 -11.77 -10.57 -7.29
C LEU A 284 -13.27 -10.82 -7.15
N SER A 285 -13.76 -10.99 -5.92
CA SER A 285 -15.19 -11.20 -5.67
C SER A 285 -16.03 -10.04 -6.17
N HIS A 286 -15.51 -8.81 -6.04
CA HIS A 286 -16.14 -7.61 -6.57
C HIS A 286 -16.17 -7.59 -8.10
N GLY A 287 -15.05 -7.84 -8.79
CA GLY A 287 -15.02 -7.89 -10.25
C GLY A 287 -15.92 -8.98 -10.83
N ILE A 288 -15.99 -10.14 -10.17
CA ILE A 288 -16.93 -11.21 -10.56
C ILE A 288 -18.39 -10.78 -10.34
N ALA A 289 -18.68 -9.97 -9.34
CA ALA A 289 -20.04 -9.47 -9.09
C ALA A 289 -20.49 -8.43 -10.12
N GLN A 290 -19.55 -7.69 -10.72
CA GLN A 290 -19.83 -6.64 -11.70
C GLN A 290 -19.97 -7.17 -13.14
N ARG A 291 -19.43 -8.36 -13.42
CA ARG A 291 -19.50 -8.97 -14.75
C ARG A 291 -20.94 -9.05 -15.25
N THR A 292 -21.14 -8.74 -16.53
CA THR A 292 -22.43 -8.87 -17.17
C THR A 292 -22.60 -10.29 -17.71
N PRO A 293 -23.51 -11.13 -17.17
CA PRO A 293 -23.63 -12.50 -17.67
C PRO A 293 -24.27 -12.46 -19.06
N THR A 294 -23.57 -13.03 -20.04
CA THR A 294 -23.97 -13.13 -21.45
C THR A 294 -25.30 -13.87 -21.64
N ASN A 295 -25.64 -14.79 -20.74
CA ASN A 295 -26.87 -15.59 -20.80
C ASN A 295 -27.91 -15.13 -19.75
N PRO A 296 -29.15 -14.77 -20.16
CA PRO A 296 -30.24 -14.41 -19.26
C PRO A 296 -30.57 -15.47 -18.21
N PHE A 297 -30.43 -16.75 -18.57
CA PHE A 297 -30.64 -17.88 -17.65
C PHE A 297 -29.51 -18.00 -16.62
N ALA A 298 -28.27 -17.72 -17.03
CA ALA A 298 -27.13 -17.64 -16.12
C ALA A 298 -27.32 -16.50 -15.11
N ARG A 299 -27.86 -15.34 -15.53
CA ARG A 299 -28.21 -14.24 -14.62
C ARG A 299 -29.16 -14.66 -13.51
N ILE A 300 -30.21 -15.42 -13.85
CA ILE A 300 -31.22 -15.89 -12.89
C ILE A 300 -30.60 -16.90 -11.92
N VAL A 301 -29.87 -17.89 -12.43
CA VAL A 301 -29.22 -18.93 -11.60
C VAL A 301 -28.14 -18.34 -10.68
N GLU A 302 -27.39 -17.36 -11.16
CA GLU A 302 -26.34 -16.68 -10.40
C GLU A 302 -26.88 -15.70 -9.35
N ALA A 303 -28.07 -15.12 -9.57
CA ALA A 303 -28.75 -14.33 -8.55
C ALA A 303 -29.30 -15.18 -7.39
N LEU A 304 -29.58 -16.46 -7.64
CA LEU A 304 -30.15 -17.41 -6.66
C LEU A 304 -29.08 -18.15 -5.82
N ILE A 305 -27.82 -18.14 -6.22
CA ILE A 305 -26.71 -18.86 -5.56
C ILE A 305 -25.60 -17.85 -5.28
N PRO A 306 -24.92 -17.84 -4.10
CA PRO A 306 -23.73 -17.02 -3.87
C PRO A 306 -22.57 -17.48 -4.77
N SER A 307 -22.65 -17.13 -6.05
CA SER A 307 -21.82 -17.62 -7.15
C SER A 307 -20.46 -16.93 -7.18
N THR A 308 -20.38 -15.68 -6.72
CA THR A 308 -19.17 -14.86 -6.72
C THR A 308 -18.02 -15.52 -5.97
N LYS A 309 -18.27 -15.98 -4.73
CA LYS A 309 -17.26 -16.67 -3.92
C LYS A 309 -16.81 -17.98 -4.56
N ARG A 310 -17.75 -18.76 -5.10
CA ARG A 310 -17.43 -20.03 -5.77
C ARG A 310 -16.55 -19.81 -7.01
N LEU A 311 -16.81 -18.77 -7.79
CA LEU A 311 -16.04 -18.45 -8.99
C LEU A 311 -14.65 -17.90 -8.62
N ALA A 312 -14.56 -17.12 -7.54
CA ALA A 312 -13.28 -16.70 -6.99
C ALA A 312 -12.47 -17.91 -6.52
N ASP A 313 -13.10 -18.86 -5.80
CA ASP A 313 -12.48 -20.10 -5.37
C ASP A 313 -11.96 -20.90 -6.59
N GLU A 314 -12.80 -21.05 -7.63
CA GLU A 314 -12.42 -21.75 -8.86
C GLU A 314 -11.25 -21.08 -9.58
N ALA A 315 -11.20 -19.74 -9.62
CA ALA A 315 -10.11 -18.99 -10.24
C ALA A 315 -8.77 -19.21 -9.53
N VAL A 316 -8.74 -19.17 -8.20
CA VAL A 316 -7.52 -19.41 -7.40
C VAL A 316 -7.07 -20.86 -7.52
N GLU A 317 -7.99 -21.82 -7.33
CA GLU A 317 -7.69 -23.25 -7.35
C GLU A 317 -7.20 -23.71 -8.72
N SER A 318 -7.90 -23.32 -9.79
CA SER A 318 -7.52 -23.70 -11.15
C SER A 318 -6.15 -23.14 -11.57
N THR A 319 -5.81 -21.95 -11.08
CA THR A 319 -4.50 -21.34 -11.33
C THR A 319 -3.39 -22.11 -10.66
N ALA A 320 -3.53 -22.40 -9.37
CA ALA A 320 -2.53 -23.15 -8.63
C ALA A 320 -2.35 -24.59 -9.17
N GLU A 321 -3.45 -25.27 -9.52
CA GLU A 321 -3.40 -26.59 -10.17
C GLU A 321 -2.67 -26.54 -11.51
N TYR A 322 -2.95 -25.53 -12.34
CA TYR A 322 -2.29 -25.35 -13.62
C TYR A 322 -0.79 -25.08 -13.47
N PHE A 323 -0.39 -24.20 -12.56
CA PHE A 323 1.03 -23.89 -12.31
C PHE A 323 1.81 -25.13 -11.89
N ARG A 324 1.25 -25.96 -11.01
CA ARG A 324 1.88 -27.24 -10.64
C ARG A 324 1.94 -28.22 -11.81
N ALA A 325 0.84 -28.37 -12.55
CA ALA A 325 0.78 -29.31 -13.68
C ALA A 325 1.77 -28.95 -14.80
N GLN A 326 2.08 -27.66 -14.96
CA GLN A 326 3.04 -27.16 -15.95
C GLN A 326 4.45 -26.91 -15.36
N ASN A 327 4.66 -27.22 -14.07
CA ASN A 327 5.92 -26.96 -13.36
C ASN A 327 6.38 -25.49 -13.45
N ILE A 328 5.43 -24.56 -13.40
CA ILE A 328 5.66 -23.12 -13.38
C ILE A 328 6.12 -22.72 -11.98
N LYS A 329 7.24 -21.99 -11.88
CA LYS A 329 7.87 -21.63 -10.60
C LYS A 329 7.17 -20.48 -9.85
N THR A 330 6.33 -19.71 -10.54
CA THR A 330 5.60 -18.58 -9.96
C THR A 330 4.68 -19.08 -8.84
N THR A 331 4.77 -18.43 -7.68
CA THR A 331 4.00 -18.79 -6.48
C THR A 331 2.65 -18.06 -6.44
N VAL A 332 1.59 -18.75 -6.01
CA VAL A 332 0.23 -18.21 -5.90
C VAL A 332 -0.07 -17.77 -4.47
N LEU A 333 -0.27 -16.46 -4.29
CA LEU A 333 -0.57 -15.81 -3.02
C LEU A 333 -2.06 -15.45 -2.92
N LEU A 334 -2.61 -15.59 -1.71
CA LEU A 334 -3.97 -15.16 -1.37
C LEU A 334 -3.93 -14.00 -0.38
N SER A 335 -4.62 -12.91 -0.68
CA SER A 335 -4.74 -11.73 0.21
C SER A 335 -6.17 -11.19 0.22
N GLY A 336 -6.44 -10.19 1.07
CA GLY A 336 -7.73 -9.51 1.09
C GLY A 336 -8.91 -10.42 1.39
N ILE A 337 -8.71 -11.44 2.21
CA ILE A 337 -9.79 -12.29 2.71
C ILE A 337 -10.57 -11.53 3.80
N HIS A 338 -11.90 -11.65 3.81
CA HIS A 338 -12.73 -11.05 4.85
C HIS A 338 -12.92 -12.00 6.02
N SER A 339 -12.93 -13.30 5.75
CA SER A 339 -13.11 -14.35 6.75
C SER A 339 -12.06 -15.44 6.58
N LEU A 340 -11.55 -15.96 7.69
CA LEU A 340 -10.62 -17.09 7.69
C LEU A 340 -11.21 -18.36 7.04
N ASN A 341 -12.54 -18.46 7.01
CA ASN A 341 -13.26 -19.52 6.30
C ASN A 341 -12.96 -19.50 4.79
N GLU A 342 -12.66 -18.34 4.19
CA GLU A 342 -12.28 -18.24 2.78
C GLU A 342 -10.95 -18.95 2.52
N ALA A 343 -9.94 -18.71 3.35
CA ALA A 343 -8.65 -19.39 3.25
C ALA A 343 -8.77 -20.90 3.53
N GLN A 344 -9.61 -21.30 4.49
CA GLN A 344 -9.79 -22.71 4.86
C GLN A 344 -10.46 -23.54 3.75
N ARG A 345 -11.31 -22.92 2.92
CA ARG A 345 -11.96 -23.60 1.79
C ARG A 345 -11.01 -23.92 0.66
N LEU A 346 -9.96 -23.11 0.51
CA LEU A 346 -9.00 -23.21 -0.60
C LEU A 346 -7.85 -24.15 -0.25
N LYS A 347 -7.59 -25.12 -1.11
CA LYS A 347 -6.57 -26.14 -0.92
C LYS A 347 -5.26 -25.78 -1.60
N ASN A 348 -5.30 -25.23 -2.81
CA ASN A 348 -4.11 -25.26 -3.66
C ASN A 348 -3.20 -24.03 -3.64
N PHE A 349 -3.55 -22.94 -2.97
CA PHE A 349 -2.66 -21.78 -2.87
C PHE A 349 -1.41 -22.07 -2.01
N ASP A 350 -0.33 -21.32 -2.24
CA ASP A 350 0.98 -21.55 -1.61
C ASP A 350 1.16 -20.75 -0.31
N SER A 351 0.67 -19.51 -0.26
CA SER A 351 0.74 -18.69 0.97
C SER A 351 -0.43 -17.71 1.08
N VAL A 352 -0.78 -17.37 2.32
CA VAL A 352 -1.85 -16.41 2.63
C VAL A 352 -1.31 -15.21 3.41
N VAL A 353 -1.79 -14.02 3.06
CA VAL A 353 -1.51 -12.77 3.76
C VAL A 353 -2.59 -12.58 4.84
N LEU A 354 -2.17 -12.41 6.10
CA LEU A 354 -3.06 -12.18 7.24
C LEU A 354 -2.65 -10.92 8.00
N ASN A 355 -3.65 -10.11 8.35
CA ASN A 355 -3.44 -8.99 9.27
C ASN A 355 -3.34 -9.46 10.74
N ALA A 356 -3.02 -8.55 11.67
CA ALA A 356 -2.86 -8.88 13.09
C ALA A 356 -4.09 -9.61 13.67
N ASN A 357 -5.28 -9.06 13.47
CA ASN A 357 -6.52 -9.63 14.01
C ASN A 357 -6.80 -11.01 13.42
N GLN A 358 -6.67 -11.16 12.10
CA GLN A 358 -6.84 -12.42 11.39
C GLN A 358 -5.81 -13.47 11.82
N SER A 359 -4.56 -13.07 12.03
CA SER A 359 -3.50 -13.95 12.54
C SER A 359 -3.84 -14.45 13.94
N CYS A 360 -4.26 -13.57 14.86
CA CYS A 360 -4.69 -13.95 16.19
C CYS A 360 -5.88 -14.90 16.16
N GLN A 361 -6.91 -14.61 15.34
CA GLN A 361 -8.07 -15.49 15.17
C GLN A 361 -7.68 -16.85 14.56
N ALA A 362 -6.74 -16.88 13.62
CA ALA A 362 -6.29 -18.12 12.96
C ALA A 362 -5.54 -19.06 13.92
N LYS A 363 -5.01 -18.55 15.03
CA LYS A 363 -4.38 -19.36 16.10
C LYS A 363 -5.41 -20.05 17.00
N VAL A 364 -6.64 -19.53 17.08
CA VAL A 364 -7.71 -20.11 17.89
C VAL A 364 -8.30 -21.35 17.18
N PRO A 365 -8.61 -22.44 17.90
CA PRO A 365 -9.33 -23.59 17.36
C PRO A 365 -10.66 -23.16 16.72
N MET A 366 -10.95 -23.65 15.52
CA MET A 366 -12.14 -23.28 14.76
C MET A 366 -12.77 -24.48 14.05
N ALA A 367 -14.07 -24.38 13.81
CA ALA A 367 -14.84 -25.46 13.18
C ALA A 367 -14.34 -25.70 11.74
N ALA A 368 -14.27 -26.98 11.36
CA ALA A 368 -13.86 -27.34 10.01
C ALA A 368 -14.88 -26.83 8.97
N VAL A 369 -14.45 -25.98 8.05
CA VAL A 369 -15.27 -25.54 6.93
C VAL A 369 -15.16 -26.58 5.81
N PRO A 370 -16.28 -27.05 5.22
CA PRO A 370 -16.22 -27.93 4.05
C PRO A 370 -15.40 -27.29 2.94
N PRO A 371 -14.53 -28.05 2.24
CA PRO A 371 -13.71 -27.51 1.18
C PRO A 371 -14.57 -26.90 0.07
N ALA A 372 -14.02 -25.92 -0.66
CA ALA A 372 -14.69 -25.35 -1.82
C ALA A 372 -15.16 -26.48 -2.75
N ARG A 373 -16.43 -26.43 -3.18
CA ARG A 373 -16.96 -27.34 -4.21
C ARG A 373 -16.41 -26.91 -5.57
N THR A 374 -15.13 -27.18 -5.79
CA THR A 374 -14.54 -27.18 -7.12
C THR A 374 -15.07 -28.41 -7.85
N ARG A 375 -15.43 -28.27 -9.13
CA ARG A 375 -15.76 -29.45 -9.93
C ARG A 375 -14.46 -30.27 -10.04
N PRO A 376 -14.45 -31.57 -9.69
CA PRO A 376 -13.28 -32.39 -9.93
C PRO A 376 -12.92 -32.33 -11.42
N PRO A 377 -11.65 -32.38 -11.81
CA PRO A 377 -11.29 -32.48 -13.21
C PRO A 377 -11.80 -33.84 -13.71
N VAL A 378 -12.97 -33.85 -14.35
CA VAL A 378 -13.33 -34.94 -15.25
C VAL A 378 -12.19 -35.04 -16.27
N GLU A 379 -11.74 -36.24 -16.63
CA GLU A 379 -10.55 -36.49 -17.48
C GLU A 379 -10.52 -35.70 -18.81
N ARG A 380 -11.67 -35.15 -19.21
CA ARG A 380 -11.87 -34.06 -20.18
C ARG A 380 -12.22 -32.75 -19.45
N SER A 381 -11.25 -32.02 -18.90
CA SER A 381 -11.55 -30.91 -17.99
C SER A 381 -11.62 -29.53 -18.67
N PRO A 382 -12.51 -28.62 -18.20
CA PRO A 382 -12.40 -27.18 -18.45
C PRO A 382 -11.05 -26.62 -18.03
N GLY A 383 -10.37 -27.24 -17.06
CA GLY A 383 -9.00 -26.88 -16.68
C GLY A 383 -7.97 -27.17 -17.77
N LYS A 384 -8.07 -28.29 -18.51
CA LYS A 384 -7.22 -28.58 -19.68
C LYS A 384 -7.60 -27.73 -20.89
N THR A 385 -8.89 -27.40 -21.06
CA THR A 385 -9.35 -26.47 -22.11
C THR A 385 -8.89 -25.05 -21.82
N ARG A 386 -9.09 -24.55 -20.59
CA ARG A 386 -8.57 -23.27 -20.10
C ARG A 386 -7.06 -23.25 -20.02
N ALA A 387 -6.40 -24.38 -19.78
CA ALA A 387 -4.94 -24.53 -19.87
C ALA A 387 -4.46 -24.46 -21.31
N ARG A 388 -5.21 -25.00 -22.28
CA ARG A 388 -4.93 -24.83 -23.73
C ARG A 388 -5.18 -23.39 -24.17
N GLU A 389 -6.25 -22.76 -23.70
CA GLU A 389 -6.55 -21.34 -23.92
C GLU A 389 -5.49 -20.46 -23.24
N ALA A 390 -5.03 -20.81 -22.05
CA ALA A 390 -3.96 -20.14 -21.34
C ALA A 390 -2.61 -20.35 -22.02
N GLN A 391 -2.26 -21.56 -22.48
CA GLN A 391 -1.08 -21.82 -23.31
C GLN A 391 -1.10 -21.01 -24.62
N SER A 392 -2.29 -20.85 -25.22
CA SER A 392 -2.48 -19.99 -26.40
C SER A 392 -2.34 -18.50 -26.05
N ALA A 393 -2.92 -18.04 -24.94
CA ALA A 393 -2.82 -16.65 -24.46
C ALA A 393 -1.41 -16.27 -23.99
N ALA A 394 -0.70 -17.24 -23.45
CA ALA A 394 0.69 -17.17 -23.03
C ALA A 394 1.59 -17.00 -24.28
N SER A 395 1.41 -17.85 -25.30
CA SER A 395 2.05 -17.64 -26.61
C SER A 395 1.71 -16.28 -27.27
N LEU A 396 0.60 -15.63 -26.90
CA LEU A 396 0.18 -14.32 -27.44
C LEU A 396 0.87 -13.12 -26.77
N LEU A 397 1.50 -13.25 -25.58
CA LEU A 397 2.37 -12.20 -25.03
C LEU A 397 3.58 -11.93 -25.93
N ALA A 398 4.04 -12.94 -26.67
CA ALA A 398 5.06 -12.78 -27.70
C ALA A 398 4.60 -11.89 -28.87
N SER A 399 3.28 -11.74 -29.06
CA SER A 399 2.67 -10.93 -30.13
C SER A 399 2.28 -9.50 -29.72
N GLY A 400 2.48 -9.12 -28.44
CA GLY A 400 2.23 -7.75 -27.96
C GLY A 400 0.78 -7.43 -27.58
N ALA A 401 -0.06 -8.45 -27.38
CA ALA A 401 -1.50 -8.34 -27.21
C ALA A 401 -1.93 -8.72 -25.77
N PHE A 402 -1.65 -7.89 -24.76
CA PHE A 402 -1.89 -8.27 -23.34
C PHE A 402 -3.38 -8.48 -23.01
N LEU A 403 -4.22 -7.45 -23.16
CA LEU A 403 -5.67 -7.57 -22.87
C LEU A 403 -6.43 -8.31 -23.97
N SER A 404 -6.01 -8.17 -25.22
CA SER A 404 -6.66 -8.79 -26.38
C SER A 404 -6.43 -10.30 -26.47
N ALA A 405 -5.37 -10.83 -25.86
CA ALA A 405 -5.16 -12.28 -25.71
C ALA A 405 -6.12 -12.95 -24.73
N MET A 406 -6.74 -12.19 -23.82
CA MET A 406 -7.70 -12.74 -22.86
C MET A 406 -9.10 -12.84 -23.46
N PRO A 407 -9.86 -13.91 -23.15
CA PRO A 407 -11.29 -13.99 -23.44
C PRO A 407 -12.03 -12.76 -22.92
N ALA A 408 -13.08 -12.32 -23.63
CA ALA A 408 -13.81 -11.09 -23.30
C ALA A 408 -14.31 -11.06 -21.85
N GLU A 409 -14.89 -12.17 -21.38
CA GLU A 409 -15.36 -12.30 -19.99
C GLU A 409 -14.21 -12.19 -18.97
N THR A 410 -13.04 -12.77 -19.26
CA THR A 410 -11.86 -12.67 -18.39
C THR A 410 -11.31 -11.25 -18.36
N ARG A 411 -11.38 -10.53 -19.49
CA ARG A 411 -10.95 -9.14 -19.61
C ARG A 411 -11.84 -8.19 -18.80
N GLU A 412 -13.16 -8.40 -18.82
CA GLU A 412 -14.11 -7.62 -18.01
C GLU A 412 -13.84 -7.82 -16.51
N ILE A 413 -13.75 -9.08 -16.06
CA ILE A 413 -13.43 -9.39 -14.66
C ILE A 413 -12.06 -8.82 -14.27
N ALA A 414 -11.05 -8.93 -15.14
CA ALA A 414 -9.73 -8.35 -14.88
C ALA A 414 -9.78 -6.83 -14.73
N SER A 415 -10.49 -6.15 -15.64
CA SER A 415 -10.68 -4.70 -15.61
C SER A 415 -11.33 -4.27 -14.29
N ASP A 416 -12.43 -4.90 -13.90
CA ASP A 416 -13.18 -4.51 -12.70
C ASP A 416 -12.43 -4.85 -11.40
N THR A 417 -11.74 -5.98 -11.35
CA THR A 417 -10.88 -6.36 -10.23
C THR A 417 -9.71 -5.40 -10.06
N LEU A 418 -9.02 -5.04 -11.15
CA LEU A 418 -7.92 -4.07 -11.13
C LEU A 418 -8.44 -2.68 -10.74
N ALA A 419 -9.54 -2.22 -11.33
CA ALA A 419 -10.12 -0.92 -11.06
C ALA A 419 -10.48 -0.75 -9.57
N GLN A 420 -11.11 -1.77 -8.97
CA GLN A 420 -11.45 -1.74 -7.56
C GLN A 420 -10.19 -1.70 -6.67
N GLY A 421 -9.24 -2.60 -6.89
CA GLY A 421 -8.02 -2.68 -6.08
C GLY A 421 -7.13 -1.44 -6.19
N LEU A 422 -7.00 -0.89 -7.40
CA LEU A 422 -6.26 0.35 -7.65
C LEU A 422 -6.93 1.55 -7.01
N LYS A 423 -8.26 1.68 -7.13
CA LYS A 423 -9.00 2.80 -6.53
C LYS A 423 -8.77 2.88 -5.03
N GLU A 424 -8.92 1.77 -4.31
CA GLU A 424 -8.69 1.72 -2.86
C GLU A 424 -7.24 2.08 -2.51
N SER A 425 -6.28 1.49 -3.23
CA SER A 425 -4.85 1.72 -2.98
C SER A 425 -4.41 3.15 -3.26
N MET A 426 -4.91 3.75 -4.34
CA MET A 426 -4.67 5.15 -4.69
C MET A 426 -5.29 6.10 -3.67
N GLU A 427 -6.48 5.78 -3.14
CA GLU A 427 -7.11 6.56 -2.09
C GLU A 427 -6.27 6.56 -0.80
N TRP A 428 -5.75 5.41 -0.38
CA TRP A 428 -4.83 5.32 0.75
C TRP A 428 -3.53 6.09 0.53
N MET A 429 -2.93 5.97 -0.66
CA MET A 429 -1.74 6.74 -1.02
C MET A 429 -2.00 8.25 -1.01
N HIS A 430 -3.15 8.69 -1.52
CA HIS A 430 -3.53 10.09 -1.53
C HIS A 430 -3.67 10.64 -0.10
N LYS A 431 -4.38 9.92 0.78
CA LYS A 431 -4.52 10.30 2.20
C LYS A 431 -3.17 10.35 2.91
N THR A 432 -2.28 9.39 2.64
CA THR A 432 -0.92 9.35 3.21
C THR A 432 -0.08 10.53 2.70
N CYS A 433 -0.15 10.84 1.41
CA CYS A 433 0.56 11.97 0.81
C CYS A 433 0.11 13.30 1.41
N ILE A 434 -1.20 13.49 1.63
CA ILE A 434 -1.72 14.71 2.29
C ILE A 434 -1.11 14.85 3.68
N HIS A 435 -1.05 13.79 4.47
CA HIS A 435 -0.51 13.86 5.82
C HIS A 435 1.00 14.11 5.84
N ILE A 436 1.76 13.49 4.93
CA ILE A 436 3.20 13.77 4.79
C ILE A 436 3.44 15.21 4.32
N LEU A 437 2.54 15.74 3.48
CA LEU A 437 2.57 17.15 3.09
C LEU A 437 2.30 18.08 4.29
N GLU A 438 1.44 17.68 5.25
CA GLU A 438 1.24 18.43 6.50
C GLU A 438 2.54 18.52 7.31
N HIS A 439 3.29 17.42 7.45
CA HIS A 439 4.60 17.43 8.11
C HIS A 439 5.62 18.31 7.37
N LEU A 440 5.63 18.27 6.03
CA LEU A 440 6.49 19.15 5.21
C LEU A 440 6.14 20.63 5.41
N GLN A 441 4.85 20.97 5.50
CA GLN A 441 4.39 22.32 5.79
C GLN A 441 4.77 22.75 7.21
N ALA A 442 4.65 21.86 8.19
CA ALA A 442 5.03 22.13 9.57
C ALA A 442 6.54 22.42 9.67
N GLU A 443 7.40 21.59 9.06
CA GLU A 443 8.85 21.85 9.01
C GLU A 443 9.17 23.21 8.36
N ALA A 444 8.46 23.59 7.29
CA ALA A 444 8.65 24.89 6.67
C ALA A 444 8.23 26.07 7.58
N GLN A 445 7.15 25.90 8.36
CA GLN A 445 6.68 26.91 9.31
C GLN A 445 7.60 27.06 10.52
N LEU A 446 8.15 25.94 11.01
CA LEU A 446 9.02 25.90 12.18
C LEU A 446 10.47 26.28 11.85
N ALA A 447 10.87 26.33 10.57
CA ALA A 447 12.25 26.56 10.15
C ALA A 447 12.88 27.89 10.63
N HIS A 448 12.07 28.87 10.99
CA HIS A 448 12.53 30.21 11.41
C HIS A 448 12.29 30.50 12.90
N ILE A 449 11.78 29.53 13.65
CA ILE A 449 11.52 29.66 15.09
C ILE A 449 12.80 29.31 15.85
N ASP A 450 13.15 30.11 16.86
CA ASP A 450 14.28 29.84 17.75
C ASP A 450 13.90 28.84 18.86
N ASP A 451 14.90 28.23 19.50
CA ASP A 451 14.64 27.14 20.47
C ASP A 451 13.74 27.57 21.62
N LYS A 452 13.84 28.83 22.05
CA LYS A 452 12.99 29.38 23.12
C LYS A 452 11.53 29.53 22.68
N ALA A 453 11.27 30.12 21.52
CA ALA A 453 9.89 30.22 21.03
C ALA A 453 9.31 28.85 20.66
N LEU A 454 10.17 27.87 20.33
CA LEU A 454 9.77 26.49 20.08
C LEU A 454 9.29 25.81 21.38
N GLU A 455 10.00 26.02 22.49
CA GLU A 455 9.59 25.56 23.83
C GLU A 455 8.25 26.20 24.25
N GLU A 456 8.10 27.52 24.06
CA GLU A 456 6.83 28.23 24.34
C GLU A 456 5.67 27.64 23.51
N CYS A 457 5.89 27.37 22.21
CA CYS A 457 4.89 26.70 21.36
C CYS A 457 4.53 25.30 21.85
N TYR A 458 5.50 24.54 22.37
CA TYR A 458 5.29 23.20 22.89
C TYR A 458 4.44 23.23 24.16
N GLU A 459 4.76 24.13 25.09
CA GLU A 459 3.99 24.34 26.32
C GLU A 459 2.54 24.75 26.01
N GLU A 460 2.33 25.67 25.07
CA GLU A 460 1.00 26.06 24.61
C GLU A 460 0.21 24.85 24.07
N ASP A 461 0.83 24.04 23.21
CA ASP A 461 0.19 22.88 22.59
C ASP A 461 -0.17 21.80 23.63
N VAL A 462 0.72 21.52 24.59
CA VAL A 462 0.48 20.56 25.68
C VAL A 462 -0.65 21.05 26.59
N ASN A 463 -0.65 22.34 26.94
CA ASN A 463 -1.70 22.94 27.76
C ASN A 463 -3.07 22.87 27.08
N GLU A 464 -3.14 23.13 25.77
CA GLU A 464 -4.38 23.01 25.00
C GLU A 464 -4.85 21.56 24.88
N GLN A 465 -3.95 20.60 24.62
CA GLN A 465 -4.28 19.17 24.61
C GLN A 465 -4.83 18.72 25.96
N PHE A 466 -4.18 19.11 27.05
CA PHE A 466 -4.63 18.82 28.40
C PHE A 466 -6.02 19.41 28.65
N ARG A 467 -6.24 20.69 28.32
CA ARG A 467 -7.56 21.34 28.43
C ARG A 467 -8.65 20.60 27.66
N ILE A 468 -8.37 20.19 26.42
CA ILE A 468 -9.30 19.44 25.57
C ILE A 468 -9.62 18.08 26.20
N SER A 469 -8.61 17.35 26.68
CA SER A 469 -8.80 16.04 27.32
C SER A 469 -9.72 16.10 28.55
N VAL A 470 -9.56 17.13 29.38
CA VAL A 470 -10.41 17.37 30.57
C VAL A 470 -11.86 17.72 30.16
N LEU A 471 -12.05 18.56 29.14
CA LEU A 471 -13.39 18.92 28.64
C LEU A 471 -14.08 17.72 27.99
N TYR A 472 -13.34 16.91 27.25
CA TYR A 472 -13.84 15.67 26.67
C TYR A 472 -14.28 14.68 27.76
N ALA A 473 -13.46 14.47 28.80
CA ALA A 473 -13.78 13.58 29.92
C ALA A 473 -15.02 14.04 30.73
N THR A 474 -15.26 15.35 30.79
CA THR A 474 -16.42 15.94 31.48
C THR A 474 -17.67 16.03 30.59
N GLY A 475 -17.58 15.65 29.31
CA GLY A 475 -18.69 15.72 28.35
C GLY A 475 -19.08 17.16 27.97
N ALA A 476 -18.25 18.14 28.32
CA ALA A 476 -18.49 19.54 28.01
C ALA A 476 -18.19 19.82 26.52
N PRO A 477 -19.02 20.61 25.81
CA PRO A 477 -18.68 21.06 24.47
C PRO A 477 -17.42 21.91 24.52
N PHE A 478 -16.49 21.67 23.60
CA PHE A 478 -15.28 22.47 23.48
C PHE A 478 -14.97 22.77 22.02
N GLU A 479 -14.39 23.95 21.81
CA GLU A 479 -13.74 24.33 20.56
C GLU A 479 -12.23 24.38 20.79
N GLN A 480 -11.48 24.00 19.75
CA GLN A 480 -10.03 24.08 19.74
C GLN A 480 -9.61 25.54 19.56
N ARG A 481 -8.94 26.11 20.56
CA ARG A 481 -8.53 27.53 20.58
C ARG A 481 -7.31 27.77 19.72
N ILE A 482 -6.35 26.85 19.78
CA ILE A 482 -5.12 26.87 19.00
C ILE A 482 -4.94 25.55 18.28
N ARG A 483 -4.38 25.60 17.06
CA ARG A 483 -4.00 24.40 16.35
C ARG A 483 -2.86 23.74 17.11
N VAL A 484 -3.12 22.54 17.63
CA VAL A 484 -2.14 21.75 18.38
C VAL A 484 -1.12 21.21 17.40
N ARG A 485 0.15 21.60 17.57
CA ARG A 485 1.30 21.19 16.75
C ARG A 485 2.31 20.36 17.55
N ALA A 486 1.93 19.88 18.74
CA ALA A 486 2.83 19.26 19.72
C ALA A 486 3.76 18.18 19.12
N ARG A 487 3.28 17.42 18.13
CA ARG A 487 4.07 16.40 17.43
C ARG A 487 5.19 17.00 16.57
N ASP A 488 4.89 18.03 15.78
CA ASP A 488 5.86 18.65 14.89
C ASP A 488 6.83 19.55 15.68
N VAL A 489 6.32 20.29 16.66
CA VAL A 489 7.12 21.10 17.58
C VAL A 489 8.04 20.22 18.42
N GLY A 490 7.50 19.16 19.03
CA GLY A 490 8.27 18.20 19.84
C GLY A 490 9.35 17.49 19.02
N PHE A 491 9.04 17.07 17.78
CA PHE A 491 10.03 16.51 16.86
C PHE A 491 11.17 17.50 16.56
N ARG A 492 10.82 18.77 16.31
CA ARG A 492 11.81 19.81 16.05
C ARG A 492 12.68 20.11 17.27
N MET A 493 12.10 20.14 18.47
CA MET A 493 12.85 20.28 19.73
C MET A 493 13.82 19.12 19.94
N LEU A 494 13.38 17.88 19.71
CA LEU A 494 14.25 16.71 19.78
C LEU A 494 15.45 16.85 18.83
N CYS A 495 15.21 17.37 17.62
CA CYS A 495 16.29 17.62 16.66
C CYS A 495 17.24 18.75 17.09
N SER A 496 16.76 19.84 17.71
CA SER A 496 17.61 20.97 18.09
C SER A 496 18.39 20.75 19.38
N MET A 497 17.82 20.01 20.34
CA MET A 497 18.45 19.75 21.64
C MET A 497 19.57 18.69 21.58
N TRP A 498 19.53 17.75 20.63
CA TRP A 498 20.53 16.67 20.54
C TRP A 498 21.82 17.04 19.80
N ASP A 499 21.83 18.09 18.98
CA ASP A 499 23.04 18.56 18.31
C ASP A 499 24.00 19.32 19.25
N ARG A 500 23.65 19.49 20.54
CA ARG A 500 24.49 20.14 21.57
C ARG A 500 24.44 19.43 22.94
N PRO A 501 25.11 18.28 23.11
CA PRO A 501 25.24 17.65 24.43
C PRO A 501 26.16 18.42 25.41
N GLU A 502 26.84 19.49 24.97
CA GLU A 502 27.90 20.16 25.75
C GLU A 502 27.42 21.25 26.72
N THR A 503 26.10 21.49 26.83
CA THR A 503 25.54 22.55 27.69
C THR A 503 24.61 22.04 28.79
N LEU A 504 24.81 20.81 29.27
CA LEU A 504 24.21 20.31 30.51
C LEU A 504 25.28 20.03 31.57
#